data_AF-A0A7S0FRE3-F1
#
_entry.id   AF-A0A7S0FRE3-F1
#
_cell.length_a   1.000
_cell.length_b   1.000
_cell.length_c   1.000
_cell.angle_alpha   90.00
_cell.angle_beta   90.00
_cell.angle_gamma   90.00
#
_symmetry.space_group_name_H-M   'P 1'
#
loop_
_entity.id
_entity.type
_entity.pdbx_description
1 polymer ?
#
loop_
_entity_poly.entity_id
_entity_poly.type
_entity_poly.pdbx_seq_one_letter_code
_entity_poly.pdbx_strand_id
1 'polypeptide(L)'
;IVVLAAGLLLIPLLAYFASSGDAMCAPCSPGTKLDGSTFVGEAPWWAPGPSKSTVFSLLCSPRDRMRARIEWSGGSGMSKLLVVDADAEVPGSKQALLLEKKAMRATIDGQEIRATVSASGKAENISAPWRKEA
;
A
#
# COMPACT_ATOMS: atom_id res chain seq x y z
N ILE A 1 -34.03 -10.82 25.92
CA ILE A 1 -33.28 -9.62 25.47
C ILE A 1 -31.75 -9.85 25.60
N VAL A 2 -31.24 -11.09 25.52
CA VAL A 2 -29.78 -11.38 25.67
C VAL A 2 -29.12 -11.77 24.33
N VAL A 3 -29.90 -12.21 23.35
CA VAL A 3 -29.38 -12.69 22.05
C VAL A 3 -29.08 -11.55 21.06
N LEU A 4 -29.70 -10.37 21.23
CA LEU A 4 -29.54 -9.22 20.33
C LEU A 4 -28.23 -8.42 20.56
N ALA A 5 -27.60 -8.54 21.73
CA ALA A 5 -26.37 -7.80 22.06
C ALA A 5 -25.10 -8.47 21.49
N ALA A 6 -25.09 -9.79 21.32
CA ALA A 6 -23.95 -10.52 20.78
C ALA A 6 -23.79 -10.30 19.26
N GLY A 7 -24.90 -10.22 18.52
CA GLY A 7 -24.88 -9.96 17.07
C GLY A 7 -24.41 -8.54 16.71
N LEU A 8 -24.71 -7.54 17.55
CA LEU A 8 -24.33 -6.14 17.30
C LEU A 8 -22.85 -5.83 17.59
N LEU A 9 -22.16 -6.64 18.41
CA LEU A 9 -20.71 -6.54 18.66
C LEU A 9 -19.87 -7.34 17.65
N LEU A 10 -20.47 -8.36 17.03
CA LEU A 10 -19.83 -9.14 15.95
C LEU A 10 -19.63 -8.32 14.67
N ILE A 11 -20.57 -7.42 14.34
CA ILE A 11 -20.48 -6.56 13.15
C ILE A 11 -19.30 -5.56 13.21
N PRO A 12 -19.10 -4.76 14.29
CA PRO A 12 -17.95 -3.88 14.39
C PRO A 12 -16.63 -4.64 14.56
N LEU A 13 -16.63 -5.85 15.16
CA LEU A 13 -15.45 -6.70 15.23
C LEU A 13 -15.06 -7.23 13.84
N LEU A 14 -16.04 -7.73 13.07
CA LEU A 14 -15.84 -8.15 11.67
C LEU A 14 -15.45 -6.96 10.78
N ALA A 15 -16.01 -5.77 11.01
CA ALA A 15 -15.61 -4.54 10.30
C ALA A 15 -14.18 -4.10 10.68
N TYR A 16 -13.77 -4.27 11.93
CA TYR A 16 -12.41 -4.02 12.39
C TYR A 16 -11.42 -5.02 11.76
N PHE A 17 -11.77 -6.31 11.67
CA PHE A 17 -10.94 -7.30 10.96
C PHE A 17 -10.94 -7.13 9.43
N ALA A 18 -12.07 -6.68 8.86
CA ALA A 18 -12.16 -6.35 7.44
C ALA A 18 -11.28 -5.14 7.09
N SER A 19 -11.33 -4.09 7.91
CA SER A 19 -10.51 -2.88 7.76
C SER A 19 -9.05 -3.05 8.18
N SER A 20 -8.76 -3.89 9.18
CA SER A 20 -7.38 -4.20 9.59
C SER A 20 -6.66 -5.11 8.59
N GLY A 21 -7.38 -6.00 7.91
CA GLY A 21 -6.81 -6.82 6.85
C GLY A 21 -6.16 -5.97 5.76
N ASP A 22 -6.77 -4.83 5.45
CA ASP A 22 -6.24 -3.90 4.46
C ASP A 22 -4.94 -3.23 4.93
N ALA A 23 -4.94 -2.75 6.17
CA ALA A 23 -3.78 -2.15 6.83
C ALA A 23 -2.59 -3.13 6.98
N MET A 24 -2.88 -4.41 7.22
CA MET A 24 -1.87 -5.46 7.37
C MET A 24 -1.20 -5.84 6.05
N CYS A 25 -1.92 -5.68 4.94
CA CYS A 25 -1.44 -5.99 3.59
C CYS A 25 -0.78 -4.78 2.89
N ALA A 26 -0.66 -3.64 3.58
CA ALA A 26 0.01 -2.47 3.05
C ALA A 26 1.54 -2.68 3.02
N PRO A 27 2.27 -1.98 2.12
CA PRO A 27 3.72 -2.02 2.06
C PRO A 27 4.40 -1.41 3.30
N CYS A 28 3.69 -0.54 4.02
CA CYS A 28 4.15 0.13 5.24
C CYS A 28 2.99 0.30 6.21
N SER A 29 3.28 0.67 7.46
CA SER A 29 2.23 1.05 8.41
C SER A 29 1.38 2.18 7.80
N PRO A 30 0.04 2.05 7.74
CA PRO A 30 -0.82 3.14 7.29
C PRO A 30 -0.58 4.43 8.05
N GLY A 31 -0.70 5.56 7.35
CA GLY A 31 -0.36 6.88 7.87
C GLY A 31 1.11 7.27 7.71
N THR A 32 1.96 6.38 7.20
CA THR A 32 3.36 6.70 6.87
C THR A 32 3.39 7.82 5.81
N LYS A 33 4.14 8.88 6.11
CA LYS A 33 4.39 10.01 5.21
C LYS A 33 5.79 9.90 4.63
N LEU A 34 5.90 10.08 3.31
CA LEU A 34 7.14 10.11 2.56
C LEU A 34 7.36 11.55 2.10
N ASP A 35 8.32 12.27 2.70
CA ASP A 35 8.56 13.70 2.42
C ASP A 35 10.04 14.12 2.53
N GLY A 36 10.96 13.18 2.76
CA GLY A 36 12.37 13.50 3.02
C GLY A 36 13.33 12.41 2.56
N SER A 37 13.63 11.47 3.44
CA SER A 37 14.66 10.47 3.24
C SER A 37 14.26 9.39 2.24
N THR A 38 15.27 8.74 1.65
CA THR A 38 15.08 7.48 0.94
C THR A 38 14.33 6.48 1.80
N PHE A 39 13.35 5.82 1.20
CA PHE A 39 12.49 4.87 1.87
C PHE A 39 12.18 3.70 0.94
N VAL A 40 12.25 2.48 1.48
CA VAL A 40 11.83 1.26 0.78
C VAL A 40 10.90 0.49 1.70
N GLY A 41 9.72 0.14 1.19
CA GLY A 41 8.71 -0.61 1.91
C GLY A 41 8.13 -1.71 1.06
N GLU A 42 7.79 -2.84 1.67
CA GLU A 42 7.29 -4.01 0.97
C GLU A 42 6.22 -4.72 1.79
N ALA A 43 5.12 -5.06 1.13
CA ALA A 43 3.98 -5.70 1.76
C ALA A 43 4.27 -7.18 2.10
N PRO A 44 3.76 -7.68 3.25
CA PRO A 44 3.15 -6.92 4.33
C PRO A 44 4.23 -6.31 5.24
N TRP A 45 4.03 -5.09 5.72
CA TRP A 45 5.07 -4.33 6.44
C TRP A 45 5.56 -4.96 7.74
N TRP A 46 4.70 -5.72 8.43
CA TRP A 46 4.98 -6.32 9.75
C TRP A 46 5.65 -7.69 9.67
N ALA A 47 5.61 -8.38 8.52
CA ALA A 47 6.19 -9.70 8.40
C ALA A 47 7.71 -9.63 8.14
N PRO A 48 8.49 -10.59 8.69
CA PRO A 48 9.92 -10.68 8.43
C PRO A 48 10.19 -11.03 6.96
N GLY A 49 11.28 -10.47 6.41
CA GLY A 49 11.61 -10.52 4.97
C GLY A 49 11.39 -11.89 4.29
N PRO A 50 11.98 -12.99 4.80
CA PRO A 50 11.85 -14.31 4.17
C PRO A 50 10.42 -14.84 4.09
N SER A 51 9.53 -14.38 4.98
CA SER A 51 8.16 -14.87 5.08
C SER A 51 7.14 -13.94 4.42
N LYS A 52 7.55 -12.76 3.93
CA LYS A 52 6.62 -11.74 3.40
C LYS A 52 5.72 -12.29 2.28
N SER A 53 6.30 -12.96 1.29
CA SER A 53 5.54 -13.53 0.16
C SER A 53 4.53 -14.59 0.63
N THR A 54 4.95 -15.54 1.47
CA THR A 54 4.07 -16.59 2.01
C THR A 54 2.95 -16.03 2.88
N VAL A 55 3.26 -15.07 3.76
CA VAL A 55 2.25 -14.44 4.61
C VAL A 55 1.26 -13.64 3.76
N PHE A 56 1.75 -12.93 2.74
CA PHE A 56 0.90 -12.18 1.83
C PHE A 56 -0.05 -13.10 1.04
N SER A 57 0.45 -14.21 0.51
CA SER A 57 -0.38 -15.15 -0.24
C SER A 57 -1.47 -15.78 0.62
N LEU A 58 -1.18 -16.06 1.89
CA LEU A 58 -2.14 -16.64 2.84
C LEU A 58 -3.20 -15.64 3.32
N LEU A 59 -2.81 -14.38 3.60
CA LEU A 59 -3.69 -13.42 4.30
C LEU A 59 -4.26 -12.32 3.39
N CYS A 60 -3.59 -12.01 2.28
CA CYS A 60 -3.87 -10.84 1.44
C CYS A 60 -4.33 -11.20 0.03
N SER A 61 -3.76 -12.26 -0.56
CA SER A 61 -4.04 -12.67 -1.95
C SER A 61 -5.50 -13.07 -2.25
N PRO A 62 -6.30 -13.61 -1.31
CA PRO A 62 -7.72 -13.91 -1.59
C PRO A 62 -8.59 -12.68 -1.89
N ARG A 63 -8.04 -11.46 -1.82
CA ARG A 63 -8.76 -10.18 -2.00
C ARG A 63 -8.32 -9.40 -3.25
N ASP A 64 -7.78 -10.07 -4.27
CA ASP A 64 -7.21 -9.45 -5.49
C ASP A 64 -6.17 -8.37 -5.22
N ARG A 65 -5.46 -8.52 -4.09
CA ARG A 65 -4.40 -7.60 -3.68
C ARG A 65 -3.08 -7.99 -4.30
N MET A 66 -2.34 -6.96 -4.66
CA MET A 66 -0.98 -7.07 -5.15
C MET A 66 0.01 -6.84 -4.01
N ARG A 67 1.10 -7.60 -3.97
CA ARG A 67 2.15 -7.40 -2.98
C ARG A 67 3.00 -6.19 -3.37
N ALA A 68 2.55 -5.00 -2.98
CA ALA A 68 3.22 -3.77 -3.36
C ALA A 68 4.61 -3.64 -2.72
N ARG A 69 5.56 -3.17 -3.51
CA ARG A 69 6.83 -2.60 -3.05
C ARG A 69 6.89 -1.14 -3.48
N ILE A 70 7.25 -0.30 -2.53
CA ILE A 70 7.43 1.14 -2.72
C ILE A 70 8.90 1.47 -2.61
N GLU A 71 9.37 2.29 -3.52
CA GLU A 71 10.67 2.94 -3.43
C GLU A 71 10.48 4.45 -3.56
N TRP A 72 10.91 5.15 -2.53
CA TRP A 72 10.98 6.60 -2.48
C TRP A 72 12.45 6.99 -2.49
N SER A 73 12.87 7.70 -3.51
CA SER A 73 14.27 8.09 -3.68
C SER A 73 14.40 9.50 -4.22
N GLY A 74 15.22 10.33 -3.57
CA GLY A 74 15.37 11.73 -3.95
C GLY A 74 15.92 12.59 -2.83
N GLY A 75 16.13 13.87 -3.15
CA GLY A 75 16.53 14.91 -2.19
C GLY A 75 15.36 15.80 -1.80
N SER A 76 15.66 16.87 -1.05
CA SER A 76 14.66 17.84 -0.58
C SER A 76 13.87 18.47 -1.73
N GLY A 77 12.54 18.30 -1.73
CA GLY A 77 11.60 18.98 -2.64
C GLY A 77 10.79 18.05 -3.55
N MET A 78 11.46 17.32 -4.44
CA MET A 78 10.83 16.32 -5.31
C MET A 78 11.61 15.01 -5.26
N SER A 79 10.93 13.94 -4.88
CA SER A 79 11.47 12.59 -4.88
C SER A 79 10.77 11.72 -5.91
N LYS A 80 11.51 10.76 -6.45
CA LYS A 80 10.97 9.69 -7.27
C LYS A 80 10.18 8.74 -6.37
N LEU A 81 8.89 8.60 -6.67
CA LEU A 81 8.01 7.58 -6.13
C LEU A 81 7.86 6.48 -7.18
N LEU A 82 8.27 5.26 -6.82
CA LEU A 82 8.10 4.05 -7.59
C LEU A 82 7.25 3.05 -6.79
N VAL A 83 6.22 2.50 -7.42
CA VAL A 83 5.34 1.48 -6.86
C VAL A 83 5.28 0.32 -7.85
N VAL A 84 5.65 -0.87 -7.38
CA VAL A 84 5.71 -2.08 -8.20
C VAL A 84 5.05 -3.28 -7.53
N ASP A 85 4.66 -4.27 -8.32
CA ASP A 85 4.33 -5.62 -7.86
C ASP A 85 5.63 -6.35 -7.47
N ALA A 86 5.76 -6.71 -6.19
CA ALA A 86 6.90 -7.46 -5.69
C ALA A 86 6.88 -8.94 -6.11
N ASP A 87 5.74 -9.46 -6.57
CA ASP A 87 5.58 -10.85 -7.05
C ASP A 87 5.59 -10.95 -8.59
N ALA A 88 5.74 -9.84 -9.32
CA ALA A 88 5.81 -9.91 -10.78
C ALA A 88 7.04 -10.71 -11.24
N GLU A 89 6.79 -11.72 -12.08
CA GLU A 89 7.80 -12.69 -12.56
C GLU A 89 8.96 -12.05 -13.33
N VAL A 90 8.78 -10.83 -13.86
CA VAL A 90 9.80 -10.09 -14.61
C VAL A 90 10.06 -8.72 -13.97
N PRO A 91 11.16 -8.57 -13.20
CA PRO A 91 11.63 -7.29 -12.69
C PRO A 91 11.83 -6.29 -13.83
N GLY A 92 11.12 -5.15 -13.79
CA GLY A 92 11.23 -4.08 -14.80
C GLY A 92 10.30 -4.21 -16.01
N SER A 93 9.42 -5.21 -16.06
CA SER A 93 8.34 -5.24 -17.05
C SER A 93 7.27 -4.19 -16.72
N LYS A 94 6.60 -3.63 -17.74
CA LYS A 94 5.46 -2.71 -17.54
C LYS A 94 4.31 -3.34 -16.75
N GLN A 95 4.21 -4.67 -16.72
CA GLN A 95 3.21 -5.41 -15.95
C GLN A 95 3.46 -5.34 -14.43
N ALA A 96 4.69 -5.09 -14.01
CA ALA A 96 5.05 -4.92 -12.60
C ALA A 96 4.87 -3.48 -12.10
N LEU A 97 4.66 -2.50 -12.98
CA LEU A 97 4.73 -1.08 -12.62
C LEU A 97 3.34 -0.47 -12.39
N LEU A 98 3.07 -0.01 -11.17
CA LEU A 98 1.79 0.63 -10.83
C LEU A 98 1.89 2.13 -10.90
N LEU A 99 2.99 2.69 -10.40
CA LEU A 99 3.17 4.14 -10.36
C LEU A 99 4.64 4.50 -10.44
N GLU A 100 4.99 5.39 -11.36
CA GLU A 100 6.28 6.07 -11.39
C GLU A 100 6.06 7.56 -11.60
N LYS A 101 6.35 8.37 -10.57
CA LYS A 101 6.18 9.83 -10.62
C LYS A 101 7.24 10.54 -9.79
N LYS A 102 7.45 11.82 -10.11
CA LYS A 102 8.10 12.75 -9.17
C LYS A 102 7.04 13.34 -8.26
N ALA A 103 7.13 13.00 -6.98
CA ALA A 103 6.19 13.44 -5.95
C ALA A 103 6.90 14.32 -4.93
N MET A 104 6.19 15.33 -4.44
CA MET A 104 6.66 16.18 -3.34
C MET A 104 6.46 15.47 -2.00
N ARG A 105 5.32 14.79 -1.87
CA ARG A 105 4.95 14.00 -0.70
C ARG A 105 4.08 12.82 -1.10
N ALA A 106 4.11 11.77 -0.32
CA ALA A 106 3.14 10.69 -0.41
C ALA A 106 2.72 10.18 0.96
N THR A 107 1.48 9.70 1.05
CA THR A 107 0.90 9.07 2.23
C THR A 107 0.45 7.68 1.86
N ILE A 108 0.90 6.68 2.63
CA ILE A 108 0.53 5.27 2.45
C ILE A 108 -0.67 4.96 3.34
N ASP A 109 -1.70 4.36 2.76
CA ASP A 109 -2.89 3.87 3.46
C ASP A 109 -3.01 2.34 3.33
N GLY A 110 -3.99 1.73 4.00
CA GLY A 110 -4.29 0.30 3.91
C GLY A 110 -4.80 -0.16 2.54
N GLN A 111 -5.25 0.77 1.68
CA GLN A 111 -5.88 0.46 0.39
C GLN A 111 -5.17 1.08 -0.81
N GLU A 112 -4.47 2.19 -0.62
CA GLU A 112 -3.83 2.95 -1.70
C GLU A 112 -2.66 3.78 -1.18
N ILE A 113 -1.86 4.29 -2.10
CA ILE A 113 -0.96 5.43 -1.87
C ILE A 113 -1.57 6.67 -2.48
N ARG A 114 -1.43 7.78 -1.77
CA ARG A 114 -1.83 9.11 -2.22
C ARG A 114 -0.59 9.99 -2.31
N ALA A 115 -0.32 10.56 -3.46
CA ALA A 115 0.85 11.40 -3.68
C ALA A 115 0.45 12.78 -4.20
N THR A 116 1.17 13.81 -3.77
CA THR A 116 1.10 15.14 -4.37
C THR A 116 2.27 15.29 -5.34
N VAL A 117 1.97 15.48 -6.62
CA VAL A 117 2.95 15.67 -7.70
C VAL A 117 2.90 17.11 -8.21
N SER A 118 3.96 17.57 -8.88
CA SER A 118 3.93 18.84 -9.62
C SER A 118 3.79 18.54 -11.10
N ALA A 119 2.65 18.89 -11.67
CA ALA A 119 2.41 18.84 -13.11
C ALA A 119 2.24 20.27 -13.61
N SER A 120 3.09 20.67 -14.57
CA SER A 120 2.99 21.99 -15.21
C SER A 120 2.98 23.18 -14.23
N GLY A 121 3.73 23.08 -13.13
CA GLY A 121 3.82 24.13 -12.10
C GLY A 121 2.64 24.19 -11.13
N LYS A 122 1.66 23.29 -11.23
CA LYS A 122 0.56 23.14 -10.27
C LYS A 122 0.71 21.84 -9.47
N ALA A 123 0.29 21.91 -8.20
CA ALA A 123 0.23 20.73 -7.36
C ALA A 123 -1.03 19.92 -7.71
N GLU A 124 -0.84 18.66 -8.04
CA GLU A 124 -1.92 17.71 -8.34
C GLU A 124 -1.83 16.54 -7.36
N ASN A 125 -2.99 16.03 -6.95
CA ASN A 125 -3.06 14.82 -6.13
C ASN A 125 -3.39 13.63 -7.02
N ILE A 126 -2.62 12.56 -6.87
CA ILE A 126 -2.83 11.28 -7.54
C ILE A 126 -2.96 10.18 -6.50
N SER A 127 -3.64 9.10 -6.84
CA SER A 127 -3.68 7.89 -6.02
C SER A 127 -3.44 6.64 -6.87
N ALA A 128 -2.93 5.59 -6.22
CA ALA A 128 -2.76 4.27 -6.81
C ALA A 128 -3.18 3.19 -5.80
N PRO A 129 -4.17 2.34 -6.12
CA PRO A 129 -4.65 1.29 -5.23
C PRO A 129 -3.68 0.10 -5.14
N TRP A 130 -3.77 -0.69 -4.07
CA TRP A 130 -3.01 -1.93 -3.89
C TRP A 130 -3.64 -3.15 -4.59
N ARG A 131 -4.60 -2.92 -5.48
CA ARG A 131 -5.33 -3.98 -6.18
C ARG A 131 -4.72 -4.17 -7.57
N LYS A 132 -4.78 -5.40 -8.08
CA LYS A 132 -4.47 -5.66 -9.49
C LYS A 132 -5.60 -5.05 -10.33
N GLU A 133 -5.26 -4.14 -11.25
CA GLU A 133 -6.22 -3.72 -12.27
C GLU A 133 -6.46 -4.91 -13.21
N ALA A 134 -7.74 -5.20 -13.48
CA ALA A 134 -8.18 -6.33 -14.30
C ALA A 134 -7.99 -6.06 -15.79
#